data_AF-A0AAD9PSZ5-F1
#
_entry.id   AF-A0AAD9PSZ5-F1
#
_cell.length_a   1.000
_cell.length_b   1.000
_cell.length_c   1.000
_cell.angle_alpha   90.00
_cell.angle_beta   90.00
_cell.angle_gamma   90.00
#
_symmetry.space_group_name_H-M   'P 1'
#
loop_
_entity.id
_entity.type
_entity.pdbx_description
1 polymer ?
#
loop_
_entity_poly.entity_id
_entity_poly.type
_entity_poly.pdbx_seq_one_letter_code
_entity_poly.pdbx_strand_id
1 'polypeptide(L)'
;MHKKIEDSLGMIHPTEVLVNRNRSNIYFSSSRQGNYADELADILDPLVLDLRAKRLDFPLTIIYGSLEIISSFFSYFSTLMGGEQYEPLRAECLAQNRLFTQFHAQYPEHEREQIVHGLVKEAGRAGRDGLPVKSHIYYNSYDISKGKKQLSQVMRDYVQARKCKREIILGYFRFQVPARNDALHNCCDYHRHICSCEDCIIASVSNMFRESVQEDQTGAIANTMSPQLEPHSAERLREELNLFRLSLPGSGRSAVGSAGLSSGITISLINEIVKNVNF
;
A
#
# COMPACT_ATOMS: atom_id res chain seq x y z
N MET A 1 3.54 -22.86 -25.33
CA MET A 1 2.90 -21.56 -25.58
C MET A 1 3.61 -20.81 -26.71
N HIS A 2 4.95 -20.70 -26.67
CA HIS A 2 5.76 -19.96 -27.65
C HIS A 2 5.60 -20.50 -29.08
N LYS A 3 5.81 -21.81 -29.30
CA LYS A 3 5.63 -22.44 -30.61
C LYS A 3 4.24 -22.21 -31.25
N LYS A 4 3.18 -22.18 -30.45
CA LYS A 4 1.81 -21.88 -30.94
C LYS A 4 1.67 -20.43 -31.41
N ILE A 5 2.36 -19.48 -30.78
CA ILE A 5 2.36 -18.07 -31.18
C ILE A 5 3.18 -17.90 -32.45
N GLU A 6 4.35 -18.55 -32.54
CA GLU A 6 5.22 -18.56 -33.72
C GLU A 6 4.49 -19.10 -34.95
N ASP A 7 3.90 -20.29 -34.82
CA ASP A 7 3.15 -20.95 -35.88
C ASP A 7 1.91 -20.13 -36.29
N SER A 8 1.18 -19.57 -35.32
CA SER A 8 -0.03 -18.77 -35.58
C SER A 8 0.25 -17.44 -36.25
N LEU A 9 1.42 -16.85 -36.01
CA LEU A 9 1.81 -15.56 -36.58
C LEU A 9 2.68 -15.71 -37.83
N GLY A 10 2.98 -16.95 -38.26
CA GLY A 10 3.84 -17.22 -39.40
C GLY A 10 5.26 -16.70 -39.20
N MET A 11 5.74 -16.63 -37.95
CA MET A 11 7.07 -16.11 -37.64
C MET A 11 8.12 -17.14 -38.04
N ILE A 12 9.13 -16.69 -38.80
CA ILE A 12 10.28 -17.51 -39.19
C ILE A 12 11.50 -16.96 -38.44
N HIS A 13 12.06 -17.77 -37.54
CA HIS A 13 13.21 -17.40 -36.68
C HIS A 13 13.02 -16.09 -35.87
N PRO A 14 11.97 -15.96 -35.04
CA PRO A 14 11.79 -14.77 -34.22
C PRO A 14 12.90 -14.61 -33.17
N THR A 15 13.31 -13.37 -32.92
CA THR A 15 14.18 -13.05 -31.79
C THR A 15 13.36 -12.95 -30.52
N GLU A 16 13.64 -13.81 -29.54
CA GLU A 16 12.98 -13.77 -28.24
C GLU A 16 13.73 -12.83 -27.29
N VAL A 17 13.05 -11.77 -26.83
CA VAL A 17 13.57 -10.87 -25.80
C VAL A 17 12.96 -11.26 -24.46
N LEU A 18 13.73 -11.98 -23.65
CA LEU A 18 13.32 -12.37 -22.31
C LEU A 18 13.95 -11.45 -21.25
N VAL A 19 13.13 -10.57 -20.67
CA VAL A 19 13.59 -9.66 -19.60
C VAL A 19 13.27 -10.26 -18.24
N ASN A 20 14.25 -10.25 -17.33
CA ASN A 20 14.06 -10.66 -15.95
C ASN A 20 12.97 -9.80 -15.28
N ARG A 21 11.93 -10.43 -14.77
CA ARG A 21 10.76 -9.75 -14.17
C ARG A 21 11.02 -9.23 -12.74
N ASN A 22 12.27 -9.22 -12.30
CA ASN A 22 12.67 -8.76 -10.98
C ASN A 22 12.33 -7.28 -10.76
N ARG A 23 11.74 -6.98 -9.60
CA ARG A 23 11.44 -5.62 -9.13
C ARG A 23 12.06 -5.43 -7.76
N SER A 24 13.27 -4.87 -7.73
CA SER A 24 14.12 -4.80 -6.53
C SER A 24 13.51 -3.97 -5.40
N ASN A 25 12.66 -3.00 -5.75
CA ASN A 25 11.94 -2.10 -4.84
C ASN A 25 10.76 -2.74 -4.11
N ILE A 26 10.36 -3.98 -4.45
CA ILE A 26 9.26 -4.68 -3.77
C ILE A 26 9.79 -5.51 -2.60
N TYR A 27 9.37 -5.21 -1.38
CA TYR A 27 9.57 -6.06 -0.22
C TYR A 27 8.46 -7.11 -0.13
N PHE A 28 8.82 -8.40 -0.08
CA PHE A 28 7.86 -9.51 0.00
C PHE A 28 7.73 -10.08 1.41
N SER A 29 6.51 -10.34 1.87
CA SER A 29 6.29 -10.95 3.18
C SER A 29 5.02 -11.79 3.25
N SER A 30 4.92 -12.65 4.25
CA SER A 30 3.67 -13.35 4.57
C SER A 30 3.52 -13.63 6.05
N SER A 31 2.29 -13.61 6.54
CA SER A 31 1.95 -13.96 7.92
C SER A 31 0.82 -14.96 7.98
N ARG A 32 0.92 -15.91 8.92
CA ARG A 32 -0.13 -16.89 9.19
C ARG A 32 -1.22 -16.24 10.05
N GLN A 33 -2.47 -16.40 9.63
CA GLN A 33 -3.67 -16.19 10.44
C GLN A 33 -4.05 -17.50 11.16
N GLY A 34 -4.47 -17.42 12.41
CA GLY A 34 -5.27 -18.44 13.09
C GLY A 34 -6.78 -18.32 12.78
N ASN A 35 -7.63 -18.17 13.80
CA ASN A 35 -9.10 -18.27 13.66
C ASN A 35 -9.80 -16.90 13.43
N TYR A 36 -10.76 -16.91 12.51
CA TYR A 36 -11.30 -15.78 11.72
C TYR A 36 -11.83 -14.52 12.45
N ALA A 37 -12.31 -14.59 13.69
CA ALA A 37 -13.12 -13.51 14.28
C ALA A 37 -12.28 -12.44 14.98
N ASP A 38 -11.34 -12.85 15.85
CA ASP A 38 -10.50 -11.91 16.61
C ASP A 38 -9.33 -11.37 15.76
N GLU A 39 -8.94 -12.10 14.72
CA GLU A 39 -7.74 -11.79 13.92
C GLU A 39 -8.00 -10.84 12.75
N LEU A 40 -9.26 -10.56 12.43
CA LEU A 40 -9.57 -9.56 11.43
C LEU A 40 -9.17 -8.16 11.95
N ALA A 41 -9.39 -7.91 13.24
CA ALA A 41 -8.97 -6.68 13.91
C ALA A 41 -7.45 -6.51 13.84
N ASP A 42 -6.66 -7.57 14.10
CA ASP A 42 -5.20 -7.52 14.03
C ASP A 42 -4.64 -7.04 12.69
N ILE A 43 -5.39 -7.27 11.60
CA ILE A 43 -5.00 -6.87 10.24
C ILE A 43 -5.55 -5.49 9.90
N LEU A 44 -6.81 -5.23 10.22
CA LEU A 44 -7.52 -4.04 9.78
C LEU A 44 -7.31 -2.84 10.71
N ASP A 45 -7.13 -3.04 12.02
CA ASP A 45 -6.92 -1.95 12.98
C ASP A 45 -5.69 -1.10 12.63
N PRO A 46 -4.51 -1.68 12.32
CA PRO A 46 -3.36 -0.87 11.91
C PRO A 46 -3.65 -0.05 10.64
N LEU A 47 -4.43 -0.60 9.70
CA LEU A 47 -4.81 0.10 8.47
C LEU A 47 -5.80 1.22 8.74
N VAL A 48 -6.79 1.00 9.62
CA VAL A 48 -7.76 2.02 10.02
C VAL A 48 -7.07 3.16 10.76
N LEU A 49 -6.17 2.84 11.71
CA LEU A 49 -5.39 3.83 12.46
C LEU A 49 -4.52 4.67 11.52
N ASP A 50 -3.77 4.02 10.62
CA ASP A 50 -2.93 4.72 9.67
C ASP A 50 -3.76 5.54 8.66
N LEU A 51 -4.90 5.02 8.18
CA LEU A 51 -5.76 5.73 7.24
C LEU A 51 -6.40 6.96 7.89
N ARG A 52 -6.79 6.88 9.17
CA ARG A 52 -7.26 8.04 9.94
C ARG A 52 -6.16 9.09 10.11
N ALA A 53 -4.95 8.66 10.45
CA ALA A 53 -3.83 9.56 10.73
C ALA A 53 -3.28 10.22 9.46
N LYS A 54 -3.13 9.44 8.38
CA LYS A 54 -2.47 9.88 7.13
C LYS A 54 -3.47 10.43 6.11
N ARG A 55 -4.74 10.01 6.15
CA ARG A 55 -5.80 10.44 5.23
C ARG A 55 -5.35 10.41 3.76
N LEU A 56 -5.23 11.57 3.12
CA LEU A 56 -4.77 11.69 1.73
C LEU A 56 -3.30 11.29 1.54
N ASP A 57 -2.46 11.38 2.58
CA ASP A 57 -1.07 10.94 2.53
C ASP A 57 -0.91 9.44 2.81
N PHE A 58 -2.02 8.72 3.01
CA PHE A 58 -1.98 7.27 3.16
C PHE A 58 -1.50 6.61 1.86
N PRO A 59 -0.51 5.69 1.92
CA PRO A 59 0.02 5.05 0.72
C PRO A 59 -1.06 4.24 0.04
N LEU A 60 -1.14 4.34 -1.29
CA LEU A 60 -2.11 3.58 -2.06
C LEU A 60 -1.95 2.07 -1.79
N THR A 61 -3.01 1.49 -1.24
CA THR A 61 -3.03 0.09 -0.80
C THR A 61 -4.14 -0.65 -1.54
N ILE A 62 -3.78 -1.77 -2.16
CA ILE A 62 -4.73 -2.63 -2.87
C ILE A 62 -4.82 -3.95 -2.13
N ILE A 63 -6.05 -4.31 -1.72
CA ILE A 63 -6.35 -5.57 -1.03
C ILE A 63 -7.09 -6.49 -2.00
N TYR A 64 -6.58 -7.70 -2.15
CA TYR A 64 -7.23 -8.75 -2.95
C TYR A 64 -7.91 -9.77 -2.03
N GLY A 65 -9.14 -10.15 -2.33
CA GLY A 65 -9.92 -11.10 -1.56
C GLY A 65 -11.17 -11.57 -2.30
N SER A 66 -11.90 -12.52 -1.70
CA SER A 66 -13.24 -12.88 -2.19
C SER A 66 -14.24 -11.74 -1.94
N LEU A 67 -15.38 -11.76 -2.63
CA LEU A 67 -16.45 -10.78 -2.40
C LEU A 67 -16.87 -10.73 -0.93
N GLU A 68 -17.00 -11.89 -0.28
CA GLU A 68 -17.33 -11.99 1.14
C GLU A 68 -16.29 -11.29 2.02
N ILE A 69 -15.00 -11.58 1.82
CA ILE A 69 -13.92 -10.97 2.60
C ILE A 69 -13.86 -9.46 2.37
N ILE A 70 -13.92 -9.02 1.12
CA ILE A 70 -13.86 -7.59 0.78
C ILE A 70 -15.08 -6.84 1.32
N SER A 71 -16.27 -7.43 1.27
CA SER A 71 -17.48 -6.86 1.87
C SER A 71 -17.34 -6.74 3.40
N SER A 72 -16.76 -7.75 4.06
CA SER A 72 -16.49 -7.69 5.50
C SER A 72 -15.49 -6.58 5.83
N PHE A 73 -14.44 -6.40 5.04
CA PHE A 73 -13.45 -5.33 5.22
C PHE A 73 -14.13 -3.96 5.06
N PHE A 74 -14.93 -3.78 4.00
CA PHE A 74 -15.63 -2.52 3.76
C PHE A 74 -16.57 -2.15 4.91
N SER A 75 -17.34 -3.13 5.42
CA SER A 75 -18.23 -2.94 6.57
C SER A 75 -17.44 -2.62 7.85
N TYR A 76 -16.29 -3.27 8.05
CA TYR A 76 -15.41 -3.03 9.19
C TYR A 76 -14.88 -1.59 9.20
N PHE A 77 -14.29 -1.15 8.09
CA PHE A 77 -13.80 0.23 7.94
C PHE A 77 -14.93 1.25 8.07
N SER A 78 -16.08 0.98 7.46
CA SER A 78 -17.24 1.90 7.52
C SER A 78 -17.75 2.06 8.95
N THR A 79 -17.80 0.95 9.72
CA THR A 79 -18.22 0.94 11.13
C THR A 79 -17.26 1.72 12.00
N LEU A 80 -15.95 1.45 11.89
CA LEU A 80 -14.97 2.12 12.73
C LEU A 80 -14.79 3.58 12.36
N MET A 81 -14.64 3.92 11.08
CA MET A 81 -14.33 5.29 10.67
C MET A 81 -15.54 6.22 10.68
N GLY A 82 -16.76 5.71 10.52
CA GLY A 82 -17.97 6.55 10.56
C GLY A 82 -17.87 7.75 9.60
N GLY A 83 -18.04 8.98 10.11
CA GLY A 83 -17.89 10.20 9.31
C GLY A 83 -16.45 10.55 8.90
N GLU A 84 -15.43 10.00 9.59
CA GLU A 84 -14.02 10.29 9.32
C GLU A 84 -13.51 9.65 8.03
N GLN A 85 -14.27 8.72 7.45
CA GLN A 85 -13.93 8.10 6.17
C GLN A 85 -14.08 9.03 4.97
N TYR A 86 -14.66 10.22 5.14
CA TYR A 86 -14.90 11.18 4.07
C TYR A 86 -13.91 12.35 4.13
N GLU A 87 -13.49 12.81 2.96
CA GLU A 87 -12.56 13.91 2.75
C GLU A 87 -13.17 14.95 1.78
N PRO A 88 -13.13 16.26 2.09
CA PRO A 88 -12.64 16.86 3.34
C PRO A 88 -13.46 16.41 4.56
N LEU A 89 -12.90 16.55 5.77
CA LEU A 89 -13.62 16.22 7.00
C LEU A 89 -14.98 16.92 7.03
N ARG A 90 -16.04 16.16 7.34
CA ARG A 90 -17.47 16.59 7.30
C ARG A 90 -18.06 16.81 5.90
N ALA A 91 -17.38 16.34 4.84
CA ALA A 91 -17.98 16.29 3.51
C ALA A 91 -19.25 15.43 3.49
N GLU A 92 -20.07 15.65 2.45
CA GLU A 92 -21.22 14.79 2.18
C GLU A 92 -20.80 13.33 2.08
N CYS A 93 -21.63 12.42 2.59
CA CYS A 93 -21.42 10.98 2.61
C CYS A 93 -21.56 10.33 1.22
N LEU A 94 -20.83 10.86 0.24
CA LEU A 94 -20.80 10.40 -1.14
C LEU A 94 -19.59 9.48 -1.35
N ALA A 95 -19.76 8.46 -2.20
CA ALA A 95 -18.69 7.52 -2.52
C ALA A 95 -17.41 8.21 -3.01
N GLN A 96 -17.55 9.29 -3.77
CA GLN A 96 -16.45 10.08 -4.32
C GLN A 96 -15.60 10.83 -3.28
N ASN A 97 -16.14 11.05 -2.07
CA ASN A 97 -15.43 11.71 -0.98
C ASN A 97 -14.78 10.68 -0.05
N ARG A 98 -14.97 9.38 -0.28
CA ARG A 98 -14.50 8.33 0.64
C ARG A 98 -13.02 8.02 0.43
N LEU A 99 -12.29 7.87 1.53
CA LEU A 99 -10.86 7.55 1.56
C LEU A 99 -10.52 6.14 1.04
N PHE A 100 -11.52 5.26 0.96
CA PHE A 100 -11.36 3.89 0.46
C PHE A 100 -12.58 3.49 -0.39
N THR A 101 -12.41 2.50 -1.26
CA THR A 101 -13.50 1.94 -2.07
C THR A 101 -13.28 0.44 -2.28
N GLN A 102 -14.32 -0.26 -2.68
CA GLN A 102 -14.24 -1.67 -3.10
C GLN A 102 -14.55 -1.79 -4.59
N PHE A 103 -13.89 -2.75 -5.25
CA PHE A 103 -14.17 -3.08 -6.65
C PHE A 103 -14.72 -4.50 -6.74
N HIS A 104 -15.81 -4.69 -7.49
CA HIS A 104 -16.31 -6.00 -7.86
C HIS A 104 -16.71 -6.04 -9.34
N ALA A 105 -16.48 -7.19 -9.99
CA ALA A 105 -16.74 -7.35 -11.43
C ALA A 105 -18.22 -7.15 -11.82
N GLN A 106 -19.14 -7.30 -10.86
CA GLN A 106 -20.59 -7.12 -11.05
C GLN A 106 -21.07 -5.68 -10.87
N TYR A 107 -20.17 -4.72 -10.62
CA TYR A 107 -20.56 -3.30 -10.56
C TYR A 107 -21.05 -2.81 -11.92
N PRO A 108 -21.93 -1.79 -11.97
CA PRO A 108 -22.28 -1.10 -13.20
C PRO A 108 -21.03 -0.68 -13.98
N GLU A 109 -21.09 -0.79 -15.31
CA GLU A 109 -19.93 -0.61 -16.18
C GLU A 109 -19.20 0.72 -15.94
N HIS A 110 -19.95 1.82 -15.79
CA HIS A 110 -19.39 3.14 -15.53
C HIS A 110 -18.59 3.21 -14.20
N GLU A 111 -19.04 2.56 -13.13
CA GLU A 111 -18.32 2.53 -11.85
C GLU A 111 -17.04 1.70 -11.97
N ARG A 112 -17.11 0.58 -12.70
CA ARG A 112 -15.93 -0.25 -12.96
C ARG A 112 -14.88 0.52 -13.75
N GLU A 113 -15.29 1.18 -14.83
CA GLU A 113 -14.39 1.97 -15.67
C GLU A 113 -13.73 3.09 -14.88
N GLN A 114 -14.46 3.77 -13.99
CA GLN A 114 -13.90 4.81 -13.13
C GLN A 114 -12.82 4.27 -12.19
N ILE A 115 -13.10 3.17 -11.48
CA ILE A 115 -12.13 2.56 -10.56
C ILE A 115 -10.91 2.02 -11.34
N VAL A 116 -11.13 1.35 -12.47
CA VAL A 116 -10.06 0.81 -13.30
C VAL A 116 -9.22 1.94 -13.89
N HIS A 117 -9.82 3.01 -14.39
CA HIS A 117 -9.11 4.15 -14.94
C HIS A 117 -8.28 4.88 -13.86
N GLY A 118 -8.82 5.04 -12.64
CA GLY A 118 -8.07 5.54 -11.49
C GLY A 118 -6.87 4.64 -11.16
N LEU A 119 -7.08 3.32 -11.07
CA LEU A 119 -6.01 2.36 -10.83
C LEU A 119 -4.97 2.30 -11.97
N VAL A 120 -5.38 2.51 -13.22
CA VAL A 120 -4.46 2.47 -14.37
C VAL A 120 -3.62 3.76 -14.46
N LYS A 121 -4.23 4.91 -14.16
CA LYS A 121 -3.54 6.21 -14.13
C LYS A 121 -2.61 6.36 -12.93
N GLU A 122 -3.08 6.01 -11.73
CA GLU A 122 -2.40 6.31 -10.45
C GLU A 122 -1.65 5.08 -9.90
N ALA A 123 -2.17 3.89 -10.16
CA ALA A 123 -1.82 2.67 -9.44
C ALA A 123 -1.21 1.58 -10.30
N GLY A 124 -0.66 1.93 -11.48
CA GLY A 124 -0.07 0.96 -12.39
C GLY A 124 0.82 0.01 -11.60
N ARG A 125 0.32 -1.20 -11.29
CA ARG A 125 0.81 -2.19 -10.31
C ARG A 125 1.94 -1.71 -9.37
N ALA A 126 1.65 -1.60 -8.07
CA ALA A 126 2.59 -1.42 -6.95
C ALA A 126 4.09 -1.28 -7.33
N GLY A 127 4.65 -0.08 -7.18
CA GLY A 127 6.09 0.19 -7.34
C GLY A 127 6.59 0.38 -8.77
N ARG A 128 5.76 0.89 -9.71
CA ARG A 128 6.17 1.28 -11.09
C ARG A 128 7.01 2.55 -11.17
N ASP A 129 6.84 3.43 -10.21
CA ASP A 129 7.68 4.60 -9.95
C ASP A 129 9.10 4.25 -9.47
N GLY A 130 9.34 2.98 -9.12
CA GLY A 130 10.61 2.54 -8.54
C GLY A 130 10.70 2.80 -7.04
N LEU A 131 9.69 3.43 -6.43
CA LEU A 131 9.66 3.68 -4.99
C LEU A 131 9.49 2.36 -4.20
N PRO A 132 10.01 2.30 -2.96
CA PRO A 132 9.83 1.13 -2.12
C PRO A 132 8.36 0.79 -1.92
N VAL A 133 8.01 -0.47 -2.09
CA VAL A 133 6.63 -0.95 -1.89
C VAL A 133 6.61 -2.29 -1.17
N LYS A 134 5.57 -2.54 -0.40
CA LYS A 134 5.38 -3.80 0.34
C LYS A 134 4.29 -4.64 -0.32
N SER A 135 4.61 -5.91 -0.55
CA SER A 135 3.65 -6.95 -0.89
C SER A 135 3.58 -7.94 0.27
N HIS A 136 2.40 -8.07 0.86
CA HIS A 136 2.17 -8.95 2.01
C HIS A 136 1.01 -9.90 1.72
N ILE A 137 1.17 -11.17 2.12
CA ILE A 137 0.15 -12.21 1.97
C ILE A 137 -0.23 -12.74 3.35
N TYR A 138 -1.51 -12.63 3.68
CA TYR A 138 -2.06 -13.34 4.83
C TYR A 138 -2.63 -14.69 4.38
N TYR A 139 -2.42 -15.72 5.19
CA TYR A 139 -2.92 -17.06 4.89
C TYR A 139 -3.24 -17.82 6.19
N ASN A 140 -4.24 -18.68 6.18
CA ASN A 140 -4.50 -19.63 7.27
C ASN A 140 -4.23 -21.07 6.82
N SER A 141 -4.37 -22.02 7.76
CA SER A 141 -4.15 -23.45 7.50
C SER A 141 -5.11 -24.03 6.44
N TYR A 142 -6.31 -23.47 6.33
CA TYR A 142 -7.32 -23.92 5.39
C TYR A 142 -6.99 -23.47 3.95
N ASP A 143 -6.50 -22.25 3.77
CA ASP A 143 -6.07 -21.70 2.47
C ASP A 143 -4.96 -22.55 1.86
N ILE A 144 -3.99 -22.96 2.69
CA ILE A 144 -2.87 -23.82 2.31
C ILE A 144 -3.11 -25.30 2.63
N SER A 145 -4.37 -25.74 2.73
CA SER A 145 -4.68 -27.16 2.95
C SER A 145 -4.47 -27.98 1.68
N LYS A 146 -4.01 -29.23 1.81
CA LYS A 146 -3.79 -30.14 0.66
C LYS A 146 -5.07 -30.38 -0.17
N GLY A 147 -6.25 -30.15 0.41
CA GLY A 147 -7.54 -30.24 -0.28
C GLY A 147 -7.76 -29.15 -1.33
N LYS A 148 -7.08 -28.00 -1.24
CA LYS A 148 -7.17 -26.91 -2.23
C LYS A 148 -6.34 -27.24 -3.48
N LYS A 149 -6.88 -28.08 -4.36
CA LYS A 149 -6.21 -28.54 -5.60
C LYS A 149 -5.81 -27.40 -6.57
N GLN A 150 -6.51 -26.27 -6.52
CA GLN A 150 -6.22 -25.10 -7.35
C GLN A 150 -4.99 -24.30 -6.85
N LEU A 151 -4.56 -24.50 -5.61
CA LEU A 151 -3.38 -23.84 -5.06
C LEU A 151 -2.13 -24.66 -5.38
N SER A 152 -1.22 -24.07 -6.15
CA SER A 152 0.03 -24.69 -6.55
C SER A 152 0.95 -24.95 -5.35
N GLN A 153 1.81 -25.97 -5.45
CA GLN A 153 2.83 -26.24 -4.42
C GLN A 153 3.76 -25.03 -4.23
N VAL A 154 4.11 -24.35 -5.32
CA VAL A 154 4.96 -23.14 -5.29
C VAL A 154 4.36 -22.04 -4.41
N MET A 155 3.03 -21.89 -4.40
CA MET A 155 2.37 -20.89 -3.56
C MET A 155 2.34 -21.31 -2.08
N ARG A 156 2.25 -22.62 -1.79
CA ARG A 156 2.40 -23.15 -0.42
C ARG A 156 3.83 -22.92 0.08
N ASP A 157 4.82 -23.23 -0.75
CA ASP A 157 6.22 -23.00 -0.44
C ASP A 157 6.51 -21.51 -0.26
N TYR A 158 5.91 -20.64 -1.08
CA TYR A 158 6.06 -19.19 -0.95
C TYR A 158 5.70 -18.70 0.45
N VAL A 159 4.61 -19.17 1.05
CA VAL A 159 4.18 -18.71 2.38
C VAL A 159 4.80 -19.49 3.54
N GLN A 160 5.21 -20.75 3.35
CA GLN A 160 5.69 -21.61 4.43
C GLN A 160 7.21 -21.80 4.50
N ALA A 161 7.92 -21.73 3.36
CA ALA A 161 9.33 -22.08 3.33
C ALA A 161 10.20 -21.01 4.02
N ARG A 162 11.18 -21.46 4.82
CA ARG A 162 12.24 -20.60 5.36
C ARG A 162 13.29 -20.29 4.29
N LYS A 163 12.86 -19.61 3.23
CA LYS A 163 13.67 -19.30 2.05
C LYS A 163 13.33 -17.92 1.52
N CYS A 164 14.25 -17.31 0.77
CA CYS A 164 14.01 -16.05 0.08
C CYS A 164 12.78 -16.13 -0.85
N LYS A 165 11.73 -15.38 -0.53
CA LYS A 165 10.50 -15.28 -1.35
C LYS A 165 10.74 -14.84 -2.79
N ARG A 166 11.69 -13.93 -3.00
CA ARG A 166 12.08 -13.46 -4.35
C ARG A 166 12.68 -14.59 -5.18
N GLU A 167 13.47 -15.46 -4.54
CA GLU A 167 14.03 -16.65 -5.20
C GLU A 167 12.93 -17.63 -5.62
N ILE A 168 11.92 -17.84 -4.77
CA ILE A 168 10.76 -18.69 -5.11
C ILE A 168 10.00 -18.12 -6.32
N ILE A 169 9.71 -16.81 -6.31
CA ILE A 169 9.00 -16.14 -7.42
C ILE A 169 9.81 -16.23 -8.72
N LEU A 170 11.08 -15.83 -8.70
CA LEU A 170 11.90 -15.80 -9.92
C LEU A 170 12.19 -17.22 -10.42
N GLY A 171 12.43 -18.18 -9.52
CA GLY A 171 12.61 -19.59 -9.85
C GLY A 171 11.40 -20.19 -10.56
N TYR A 172 10.17 -19.81 -10.20
CA TYR A 172 8.96 -20.23 -10.91
C TYR A 172 8.97 -19.82 -12.39
N PHE A 173 9.49 -18.63 -12.69
CA PHE A 173 9.68 -18.12 -14.05
C PHE A 173 11.03 -18.52 -14.68
N ARG A 174 11.79 -19.43 -14.05
CA ARG A 174 13.13 -19.86 -14.47
C ARG A 174 14.15 -18.72 -14.56
N PHE A 175 14.00 -17.69 -13.75
CA PHE A 175 14.97 -16.61 -13.58
C PHE A 175 15.81 -16.80 -12.32
N GLN A 176 17.06 -16.35 -12.38
CA GLN A 176 17.92 -16.21 -11.21
C GLN A 176 17.68 -14.87 -10.51
N VAL A 177 17.94 -14.83 -9.20
CA VAL A 177 17.90 -13.59 -8.42
C VAL A 177 19.13 -12.75 -8.76
N PRO A 178 18.98 -11.52 -9.28
CA PRO A 178 20.13 -10.65 -9.53
C PRO A 178 20.86 -10.30 -8.23
N ALA A 179 22.17 -10.04 -8.32
CA ALA A 179 22.93 -9.47 -7.21
C ALA A 179 22.29 -8.14 -6.76
N ARG A 180 22.21 -7.92 -5.45
CA ARG A 180 21.66 -6.68 -4.88
C ARG A 180 22.79 -5.84 -4.30
N ASN A 181 22.72 -4.54 -4.54
CA ASN A 181 23.60 -3.55 -3.91
C ASN A 181 23.00 -3.01 -2.60
N ASP A 182 21.68 -3.18 -2.40
CA ASP A 182 20.96 -2.68 -1.23
C ASP A 182 20.94 -3.68 -0.08
N ALA A 183 20.60 -3.21 1.12
CA ALA A 183 20.43 -4.03 2.30
C ALA A 183 19.49 -5.23 2.03
N LEU A 184 19.96 -6.44 2.38
CA LEU A 184 19.24 -7.69 2.15
C LEU A 184 17.86 -7.70 2.81
N HIS A 185 17.70 -7.07 3.99
CA HIS A 185 16.42 -6.99 4.70
C HIS A 185 15.32 -6.29 3.90
N ASN A 186 15.64 -5.47 2.88
CA ASN A 186 14.67 -4.85 1.98
C ASN A 186 14.14 -5.83 0.91
N CYS A 187 14.58 -7.09 0.90
CA CYS A 187 14.12 -8.08 -0.06
C CYS A 187 12.80 -8.73 0.36
N CYS A 188 12.79 -9.30 1.57
CA CYS A 188 11.68 -10.06 2.10
C CYS A 188 11.85 -10.31 3.61
N ASP A 189 10.78 -10.76 4.25
CA ASP A 189 10.73 -11.19 5.65
C ASP A 189 11.77 -12.23 6.04
N TYR A 190 12.08 -13.21 5.18
CA TYR A 190 13.17 -14.16 5.41
C TYR A 190 14.51 -13.44 5.61
N HIS A 191 14.88 -12.56 4.67
CA HIS A 191 16.12 -11.81 4.76
C HIS A 191 16.12 -10.83 5.92
N ARG A 192 14.96 -10.25 6.26
CA ARG A 192 14.81 -9.42 7.47
C ARG A 192 15.09 -10.21 8.74
N HIS A 193 14.56 -11.43 8.86
CA HIS A 193 14.76 -12.29 10.03
C HIS A 193 16.24 -12.69 10.23
N ILE A 194 16.99 -12.89 9.14
CA ILE A 194 18.41 -13.28 9.24
C ILE A 194 19.37 -12.09 9.17
N CYS A 195 18.85 -10.86 9.14
CA CYS A 195 19.67 -9.65 9.07
C CYS A 195 20.15 -9.22 10.46
N SER A 196 21.42 -8.84 10.55
CA SER A 196 22.07 -8.36 11.77
C SER A 196 22.50 -6.88 11.69
N CYS A 197 21.84 -6.07 10.85
CA CYS A 197 22.10 -4.63 10.82
C CYS A 197 21.48 -3.93 12.03
N GLU A 198 21.98 -2.73 12.35
CA GLU A 198 21.53 -1.94 13.52
C GLU A 198 20.01 -1.73 13.52
N ASP A 199 19.41 -1.34 12.39
CA ASP A 199 17.96 -1.16 12.27
C ASP A 199 17.15 -2.42 12.63
N CYS A 200 17.64 -3.59 12.20
CA CYS A 200 16.98 -4.87 12.47
C CYS A 200 17.16 -5.29 13.92
N ILE A 201 18.31 -4.99 14.54
CA ILE A 201 18.57 -5.23 15.96
C ILE A 201 17.63 -4.36 16.80
N ILE A 202 17.55 -3.05 16.52
CA ILE A 202 16.68 -2.11 17.23
C ILE A 202 15.22 -2.55 17.12
N ALA A 203 14.75 -2.87 15.91
CA ALA A 203 13.38 -3.34 15.71
C ALA A 203 13.07 -4.64 16.48
N SER A 204 14.03 -5.54 16.58
CA SER A 204 13.87 -6.80 17.33
C SER A 204 13.73 -6.53 18.83
N VAL A 205 14.55 -5.63 19.37
CA VAL A 205 14.49 -5.22 20.79
C VAL A 205 13.16 -4.51 21.09
N SER A 206 12.69 -3.60 20.22
CA SER A 206 11.40 -2.93 20.39
C SER A 206 10.21 -3.90 20.40
N ASN A 207 10.28 -4.99 19.63
CA ASN A 207 9.23 -6.02 19.64
C ASN A 207 9.21 -6.80 20.97
N MET A 208 10.38 -7.08 21.56
CA MET A 208 10.46 -7.75 22.87
C MET A 208 9.86 -6.90 24.01
N PHE A 209 10.02 -5.57 23.94
CA PHE A 209 9.41 -4.66 24.92
C PHE A 209 7.89 -4.51 24.76
N ARG A 210 7.35 -4.71 23.56
CA ARG A 210 5.89 -4.66 23.32
C ARG A 210 5.16 -5.89 23.84
N GLU A 211 5.82 -7.04 23.89
CA GLU A 211 5.24 -8.27 24.45
C GLU A 211 5.17 -8.27 26.00
N SER A 212 5.72 -7.25 26.67
CA SER A 212 5.89 -7.21 28.13
C SER A 212 5.15 -6.10 28.87
N VAL A 213 4.25 -5.34 28.24
CA VAL A 213 3.48 -4.28 28.92
C VAL A 213 1.99 -4.34 28.61
N GLN A 214 1.24 -4.98 29.51
CA GLN A 214 -0.13 -4.58 29.82
C GLN A 214 -0.08 -3.46 30.88
N GLU A 215 -1.07 -2.57 30.81
CA GLU A 215 -1.40 -1.46 31.73
C GLU A 215 -0.82 -0.06 31.43
N ASP A 216 -1.70 0.74 30.84
CA ASP A 216 -2.38 1.89 31.46
C ASP A 216 -1.63 3.23 31.72
N GLN A 217 -2.43 4.29 31.53
CA GLN A 217 -2.29 5.69 31.95
C GLN A 217 -1.67 6.75 31.02
N THR A 218 -2.58 7.56 30.47
CA THR A 218 -2.73 9.03 30.64
C THR A 218 -1.53 9.87 31.10
N GLY A 219 -1.25 10.96 30.37
CA GLY A 219 -0.70 12.19 30.98
C GLY A 219 0.10 13.14 30.08
N ALA A 220 -0.57 14.23 29.67
CA ALA A 220 -0.08 15.60 29.46
C ALA A 220 1.16 15.90 28.57
N ILE A 221 0.93 16.67 27.49
CA ILE A 221 1.98 17.36 26.72
C ILE A 221 2.02 18.83 27.16
N ALA A 222 3.18 19.29 27.63
CA ALA A 222 3.49 20.69 27.87
C ALA A 222 4.04 21.33 26.59
N ASN A 223 3.38 22.38 26.10
CA ASN A 223 3.83 23.20 24.97
C ASN A 223 5.01 24.08 25.39
N THR A 224 6.06 24.09 24.56
CA THR A 224 7.10 25.13 24.60
C THR A 224 7.09 25.86 23.26
N MET A 225 6.69 27.13 23.28
CA MET A 225 6.81 28.04 22.14
C MET A 225 8.22 28.64 22.07
N SER A 226 8.68 28.92 20.85
CA SER A 226 9.71 29.93 20.56
C SER A 226 9.39 30.57 19.19
N PRO A 227 9.82 31.81 18.90
CA PRO A 227 9.00 32.78 18.19
C PRO A 227 9.43 33.19 16.77
N GLN A 228 8.39 33.53 15.99
CA GLN A 228 8.21 34.60 14.98
C GLN A 228 8.98 34.63 13.64
N LEU A 229 8.18 34.70 12.56
CA LEU A 229 8.20 35.76 11.52
C LEU A 229 6.81 35.80 10.84
N GLU A 230 6.30 37.01 10.54
CA GLU A 230 4.96 37.40 10.03
C GLU A 230 4.01 36.25 9.60
N PRO A 231 3.26 35.66 10.54
CA PRO A 231 2.51 34.42 10.32
C PRO A 231 1.30 34.60 9.41
N HIS A 232 0.73 35.80 9.34
CA HIS A 232 -0.57 35.99 8.70
C HIS A 232 -0.53 35.90 7.17
N SER A 233 0.56 36.36 6.54
CA SER A 233 0.71 36.33 5.07
C SER A 233 1.16 34.95 4.57
N ALA A 234 2.03 34.28 5.33
CA ALA A 234 2.47 32.91 5.04
C ALA A 234 1.34 31.89 5.23
N GLU A 235 0.56 32.01 6.30
CA GLU A 235 -0.60 31.14 6.55
C GLU A 235 -1.68 31.37 5.49
N ARG A 236 -1.98 32.63 5.14
CA ARG A 236 -2.92 32.94 4.04
C ARG A 236 -2.46 32.39 2.70
N LEU A 237 -1.18 32.56 2.35
CA LEU A 237 -0.63 32.01 1.11
C LEU A 237 -0.74 30.48 1.10
N ARG A 238 -0.46 29.84 2.24
CA ARG A 238 -0.61 28.40 2.42
C ARG A 238 -2.06 27.93 2.28
N GLU A 239 -3.01 28.66 2.85
CA GLU A 239 -4.45 28.39 2.72
C GLU A 239 -4.93 28.54 1.28
N GLU A 240 -4.58 29.63 0.62
CA GLU A 240 -4.91 29.90 -0.79
C GLU A 240 -4.30 28.84 -1.73
N LEU A 241 -3.04 28.45 -1.52
CA LEU A 241 -2.39 27.38 -2.29
C LEU A 241 -3.04 26.01 -2.03
N ASN A 242 -3.52 25.75 -0.80
CA ASN A 242 -4.28 24.54 -0.50
C ASN A 242 -5.66 24.55 -1.18
N LEU A 243 -6.38 25.68 -1.17
CA LEU A 243 -7.65 25.84 -1.87
C LEU A 243 -7.47 25.70 -3.39
N PHE A 244 -6.42 26.30 -3.94
CA PHE A 244 -6.05 26.15 -5.34
C PHE A 244 -5.74 24.70 -5.69
N ARG A 245 -4.94 24.01 -4.87
CA ARG A 245 -4.66 22.57 -5.01
C ARG A 245 -5.95 21.75 -5.03
N LEU A 246 -6.93 22.08 -4.18
CA LEU A 246 -8.23 21.43 -4.15
C LEU A 246 -9.13 21.79 -5.34
N SER A 247 -8.86 22.90 -6.03
CA SER A 247 -9.61 23.35 -7.22
C SER A 247 -9.13 22.77 -8.55
N LEU A 248 -7.93 22.17 -8.60
CA LEU A 248 -7.34 21.66 -9.83
C LEU A 248 -8.02 20.37 -10.34
N PRO A 249 -8.06 20.13 -11.67
CA PRO A 249 -8.57 18.87 -12.23
C PRO A 249 -7.77 17.68 -11.69
N GLY A 250 -8.47 16.68 -11.12
CA GLY A 250 -7.83 15.60 -10.36
C GLY A 250 -7.88 15.80 -8.84
N SER A 251 -8.38 16.94 -8.38
CA SER A 251 -8.79 17.21 -7.00
C SER A 251 -10.31 17.30 -6.98
N GLY A 252 -10.97 16.15 -6.73
CA GLY A 252 -12.42 16.06 -6.65
C GLY A 252 -13.02 14.96 -7.53
N ARG A 253 -14.20 14.49 -7.11
CA ARG A 253 -15.19 13.55 -7.69
C ARG A 253 -14.73 12.26 -8.40
N SER A 254 -13.46 12.10 -8.77
CA SER A 254 -12.96 11.05 -9.65
C SER A 254 -11.49 10.68 -9.41
N ALA A 255 -10.92 11.10 -8.28
CA ALA A 255 -9.50 10.90 -7.98
C ALA A 255 -9.29 9.74 -6.99
N VAL A 256 -8.38 8.83 -7.32
CA VAL A 256 -7.92 7.74 -6.45
C VAL A 256 -6.45 8.03 -6.11
N GLY A 257 -6.17 8.55 -4.91
CA GLY A 257 -4.83 8.99 -4.50
C GLY A 257 -4.85 10.38 -3.84
N SER A 258 -3.69 10.82 -3.34
CA SER A 258 -3.56 12.15 -2.74
C SER A 258 -3.69 13.24 -3.81
N ALA A 259 -4.29 14.39 -3.47
CA ALA A 259 -4.39 15.52 -4.40
C ALA A 259 -3.03 16.04 -4.90
N GLY A 260 -1.92 15.64 -4.26
CA GLY A 260 -0.58 15.99 -4.71
C GLY A 260 -0.08 15.15 -5.89
N LEU A 261 -0.58 13.93 -6.07
CA LEU A 261 -0.18 13.01 -7.14
C LEU A 261 -0.92 13.29 -8.44
N SER A 262 -2.19 13.71 -8.35
CA SER A 262 -3.03 14.04 -9.52
C SER A 262 -2.76 15.42 -10.09
N SER A 263 -2.45 16.41 -9.23
CA SER A 263 -2.22 17.80 -9.64
C SER A 263 -0.74 18.17 -9.83
N GLY A 264 0.18 17.34 -9.33
CA GLY A 264 1.61 17.69 -9.20
C GLY A 264 1.91 18.73 -8.11
N ILE A 265 0.88 19.28 -7.46
CA ILE A 265 1.02 20.25 -6.36
C ILE A 265 0.91 19.51 -5.02
N THR A 266 2.05 19.03 -4.52
CA THR A 266 2.13 18.34 -3.23
C THR A 266 2.15 19.32 -2.06
N ILE A 267 1.79 18.84 -0.85
CA ILE A 267 1.93 19.64 0.39
C ILE A 267 3.40 20.02 0.60
N SER A 268 4.34 19.13 0.25
CA SER A 268 5.77 19.43 0.29
C SER A 268 6.13 20.61 -0.61
N LEU A 269 5.61 20.65 -1.84
CA LEU A 269 5.81 21.76 -2.76
C LEU A 269 5.18 23.06 -2.21
N ILE A 270 3.98 23.01 -1.64
CA ILE A 270 3.35 24.18 -1.00
C ILE A 270 4.21 24.69 0.15
N ASN A 271 4.69 23.80 1.02
CA ASN A 271 5.55 24.17 2.14
C ASN A 271 6.89 24.76 1.65
N GLU A 272 7.43 24.24 0.55
CA GLU A 272 8.66 24.74 -0.05
C GLU A 272 8.46 26.09 -0.74
N ILE A 273 7.32 26.33 -1.38
CA ILE A 273 6.92 27.65 -1.91
C ILE A 273 6.80 28.65 -0.76
N VAL A 274 6.04 28.34 0.29
CA VAL A 274 5.84 29.23 1.44
C VAL A 274 7.17 29.54 2.15
N LYS A 275 8.10 28.58 2.19
CA LYS A 275 9.42 28.75 2.79
C LYS A 275 10.38 29.62 1.95
N ASN A 276 10.25 29.62 0.63
CA ASN A 276 11.15 30.33 -0.29
C ASN A 276 10.58 31.65 -0.83
N VAL A 277 9.32 31.96 -0.54
CA VAL A 277 8.72 33.26 -0.83
C VAL A 277 9.21 34.26 0.23
N ASN A 278 9.97 35.26 -0.20
CA ASN A 278 10.28 36.41 0.63
C ASN A 278 9.05 37.33 0.68
N PHE A 279 8.54 37.58 1.88
CA PHE A 279 7.49 38.57 2.15
C PHE A 279 8.09 39.98 2.28
#